data_AF-A0A6P0NJZ4-F1
#
_entry.id   AF-A0A6P0NJZ4-F1
#
_cell.length_a   1.000
_cell.length_b   1.000
_cell.length_c   1.000
_cell.angle_alpha   90.00
_cell.angle_beta   90.00
_cell.angle_gamma   90.00
#
_symmetry.space_group_name_H-M   'P 1'
#
loop_
_entity.id
_entity.type
_entity.pdbx_description
1 polymer ?
#
loop_
_entity_poly.entity_id
_entity_poly.type
_entity_poly.pdbx_seq_one_letter_code
_entity_poly.pdbx_strand_id
1 'polypeptide(L)'
;MPPRHPKFLNLDGYIKYPQSFHSTRFRKGIHQGESLYQQFNQFEASHIVRIKYPRLIPPVVVELGELVGLIYRSDKWQPGQPHPYIHLMQDPPCLVSNVEGTQLYILGGSYRITEHGIEG
;
A
#
# COMPACT_ATOMS: atom_id res chain seq x y z
N MET A 1 25.38 -21.29 -7.35
CA MET A 1 24.34 -20.36 -7.80
C MET A 1 25.02 -19.07 -8.21
N PRO A 2 24.74 -18.49 -9.40
CA PRO A 2 25.29 -17.19 -9.76
C PRO A 2 24.70 -16.10 -8.84
N PRO A 3 25.47 -15.06 -8.49
CA PRO A 3 24.95 -13.94 -7.71
C PRO A 3 23.85 -13.24 -8.53
N ARG A 4 22.63 -13.15 -7.97
CA ARG A 4 21.59 -12.28 -8.51
C ARG A 4 22.00 -10.85 -8.21
N HIS A 5 22.51 -10.14 -9.22
CA HIS A 5 22.75 -8.71 -9.11
C HIS A 5 21.42 -8.01 -8.75
N PRO A 6 21.41 -7.06 -7.80
CA PRO A 6 20.21 -6.31 -7.45
C PRO A 6 19.70 -5.57 -8.70
N LYS A 7 18.42 -5.76 -9.02
CA LYS A 7 17.77 -5.02 -10.11
C LYS A 7 17.21 -3.72 -9.53
N PHE A 8 17.64 -2.61 -10.11
CA PHE A 8 17.08 -1.29 -9.83
C PHE A 8 16.01 -0.97 -10.88
N LEU A 9 14.84 -0.53 -10.43
CA LEU A 9 13.75 -0.09 -11.30
C LEU A 9 13.69 1.44 -11.26
N ASN A 10 13.73 2.08 -12.42
CA ASN A 10 13.46 3.52 -12.58
C ASN A 10 11.97 3.73 -12.92
N LEU A 11 11.27 4.52 -12.11
CA LEU A 11 9.84 4.77 -12.18
C LEU A 11 9.47 6.10 -12.88
N ASP A 12 10.44 6.86 -13.39
CA ASP A 12 10.23 8.19 -13.99
C ASP A 12 9.31 8.19 -15.23
N GLY A 13 9.06 7.03 -15.84
CA GLY A 13 8.08 6.85 -16.92
C GLY A 13 6.70 6.32 -16.48
N TYR A 14 6.58 5.84 -15.24
CA TYR A 14 5.38 5.13 -14.76
C TYR A 14 4.59 5.92 -13.71
N ILE A 15 5.23 6.86 -13.01
CA ILE A 15 4.59 7.66 -11.96
C ILE A 15 4.49 9.12 -12.40
N LYS A 16 3.27 9.61 -12.62
CA LYS A 16 3.03 11.05 -12.76
C LYS A 16 3.19 11.71 -11.38
N TYR A 17 4.26 12.46 -11.19
CA TYR A 17 4.47 13.31 -10.01
C TYR A 17 3.33 14.33 -9.90
N PRO A 18 2.49 14.29 -8.85
CA PRO A 18 1.47 15.30 -8.66
C PRO A 18 2.16 16.61 -8.23
N GLN A 19 2.16 17.59 -9.14
CA GLN A 19 2.47 18.97 -8.79
C GLN A 19 1.46 19.46 -7.74
N SER A 20 2.00 20.01 -6.64
CA SER A 20 1.35 20.79 -5.58
C SER A 20 -0.04 20.31 -5.06
N PHE A 21 -0.08 19.97 -3.77
CA PHE A 21 -1.32 19.66 -3.06
C PHE A 21 -2.24 20.89 -2.99
N HIS A 22 -3.22 20.95 -3.89
CA HIS A 22 -4.38 21.83 -3.75
C HIS A 22 -5.27 21.34 -2.59
N SER A 23 -5.69 22.27 -1.73
CA SER A 23 -6.47 22.00 -0.50
C SER A 23 -7.74 21.16 -0.73
N THR A 24 -8.39 21.30 -1.88
CA THR A 24 -9.60 20.56 -2.25
C THR A 24 -9.34 19.08 -2.53
N ARG A 25 -8.22 18.74 -3.19
CA ARG A 25 -7.83 17.33 -3.44
C ARG A 25 -7.53 16.60 -2.15
N PHE A 26 -6.95 17.31 -1.17
CA PHE A 26 -6.66 16.76 0.14
C PHE A 26 -7.94 16.40 0.92
N ARG A 27 -8.93 17.30 0.96
CA ARG A 27 -10.24 17.02 1.60
C ARG A 27 -10.96 15.84 0.95
N LYS A 28 -10.97 15.79 -0.39
CA LYS A 28 -11.56 14.66 -1.13
C LYS A 28 -10.86 13.33 -0.80
N GLY A 29 -9.53 13.34 -0.67
CA GLY A 29 -8.76 12.15 -0.30
C GLY A 29 -9.06 11.66 1.13
N ILE A 30 -9.29 12.57 2.08
CA ILE A 30 -9.71 12.20 3.44
C ILE A 30 -11.05 11.47 3.39
N HIS A 31 -12.07 12.04 2.75
CA HIS A 31 -13.39 11.42 2.67
C HIS A 31 -13.36 10.05 1.97
N GLN A 32 -12.60 9.92 0.89
CA GLN A 32 -12.42 8.63 0.22
C GLN A 32 -11.74 7.61 1.14
N GLY A 33 -10.74 8.04 1.92
CA GLY A 33 -10.08 7.21 2.91
C GLY A 33 -10.99 6.77 4.04
N GLU A 34 -11.83 7.67 4.56
CA GLU A 34 -12.85 7.36 5.58
C GLU A 34 -13.86 6.34 5.05
N SER A 35 -14.40 6.55 3.85
CA SER A 35 -15.34 5.62 3.23
C SER A 35 -14.72 4.24 3.01
N LEU A 36 -13.48 4.18 2.50
CA LEU A 36 -12.78 2.91 2.32
C LEU A 36 -12.51 2.22 3.66
N TYR A 37 -12.09 2.98 4.68
CA TYR A 37 -11.87 2.45 6.03
C TYR A 37 -13.15 1.85 6.59
N GLN A 38 -14.27 2.56 6.47
CA GLN A 38 -15.57 2.07 6.97
C GLN A 38 -16.03 0.82 6.24
N GLN A 39 -15.90 0.77 4.91
CA GLN A 39 -16.22 -0.42 4.12
C GLN A 39 -15.35 -1.62 4.50
N PHE A 40 -14.04 -1.41 4.65
CA PHE A 40 -13.11 -2.48 4.98
C PHE A 40 -13.26 -2.98 6.42
N ASN A 41 -13.38 -2.06 7.38
CA ASN A 41 -13.40 -2.37 8.81
C ASN A 41 -14.79 -2.64 9.36
N GLN A 42 -15.86 -2.22 8.66
CA GLN A 42 -17.25 -2.30 9.11
C GLN A 42 -17.55 -1.43 10.34
N PHE A 43 -16.75 -0.39 10.57
CA PHE A 43 -16.98 0.65 11.59
C PHE A 43 -16.25 1.95 11.21
N GLU A 44 -16.66 3.07 11.81
CA GLU A 44 -16.07 4.39 11.53
C GLU A 44 -14.70 4.56 12.20
N ALA A 45 -13.82 5.32 11.55
CA ALA A 45 -12.53 5.67 12.14
C ALA A 45 -12.73 6.57 13.37
N SER A 46 -12.17 6.19 14.51
CA SER A 46 -12.29 6.98 15.75
C SER A 46 -11.45 8.26 15.73
N HIS A 47 -10.40 8.30 14.91
CA HIS A 47 -9.52 9.46 14.75
C HIS A 47 -8.75 9.38 13.43
N ILE A 48 -8.37 10.55 12.90
CA ILE A 48 -7.48 10.65 11.73
C ILE A 48 -6.08 11.06 12.21
N VAL A 49 -5.09 10.23 11.89
CA VAL A 49 -3.67 10.53 12.15
C VAL A 49 -3.02 11.09 10.89
N ARG A 50 -2.38 12.26 11.01
CA ARG A 50 -1.60 12.86 9.91
C ARG A 50 -0.11 12.59 10.10
N ILE A 51 0.44 11.72 9.26
CA ILE A 51 1.87 11.43 9.24
C ILE A 51 2.55 12.29 8.17
N LYS A 52 3.69 12.90 8.52
CA LYS A 52 4.59 13.52 7.53
C LYS A 52 5.47 12.40 6.95
N TYR A 53 5.21 12.01 5.71
CA TYR A 53 6.05 11.07 4.97
C TYR A 53 6.29 11.60 3.54
N PRO A 54 7.42 11.25 2.91
CA PRO A 54 7.60 11.51 1.48
C PRO A 54 6.49 10.77 0.72
N ARG A 55 5.58 11.52 0.11
CA ARG A 55 4.30 11.01 -0.40
C ARG A 55 4.42 10.16 -1.67
N LEU A 56 5.64 9.86 -2.09
CA LEU A 56 5.94 9.25 -3.38
C LEU A 56 6.90 8.10 -3.13
N ILE A 57 6.59 6.99 -3.79
CA ILE A 57 7.58 5.94 -4.01
C ILE A 57 8.79 6.61 -4.68
N PRO A 58 10.03 6.39 -4.18
CA PRO A 58 11.21 6.98 -4.78
C PRO A 58 11.31 6.68 -6.29
N PRO A 59 11.91 7.58 -7.10
CA PRO A 59 12.09 7.35 -8.53
C PRO A 59 12.87 6.07 -8.83
N VAL A 60 13.75 5.66 -7.92
CA VAL A 60 14.56 4.45 -8.03
C VAL A 60 14.28 3.56 -6.83
N VAL A 61 13.94 2.31 -7.13
CA VAL A 61 13.68 1.26 -6.13
C VAL A 61 14.48 0.00 -6.44
N VAL A 62 14.64 -0.85 -5.43
CA VAL A 62 15.29 -2.17 -5.55
C VAL A 62 14.21 -3.24 -5.62
N GLU A 63 14.20 -4.04 -6.69
CA GLU A 63 13.33 -5.21 -6.82
C GLU A 63 13.74 -6.30 -5.82
N LEU A 64 12.79 -6.72 -4.98
CA LEU A 64 13.01 -7.82 -4.03
C LEU A 64 12.38 -9.12 -4.53
N GLY A 65 11.28 -9.05 -5.27
CA GLY A 65 10.60 -10.20 -5.86
C GLY A 65 9.09 -9.98 -6.01
N GLU A 66 8.34 -11.06 -6.07
CA GLU A 66 6.87 -11.05 -6.15
C GLU A 66 6.24 -11.12 -4.75
N LEU A 67 5.21 -10.31 -4.50
CA LEU A 67 4.40 -10.40 -3.29
C LEU A 67 3.34 -11.48 -3.47
N VAL A 68 3.66 -12.72 -3.10
CA VAL A 68 2.75 -13.88 -3.26
C VAL A 68 1.63 -13.93 -2.22
N GLY A 69 1.77 -13.20 -1.11
CA GLY A 69 0.74 -13.10 -0.10
C GLY A 69 1.04 -12.04 0.96
N LEU A 70 -0.02 -11.56 1.61
CA LEU A 70 0.05 -10.59 2.70
C LEU A 70 -0.55 -11.21 3.97
N ILE A 71 0.21 -11.17 5.05
CA ILE A 71 -0.24 -11.56 6.38
C ILE A 71 -0.21 -10.33 7.26
N TYR A 72 -1.34 -9.97 7.86
CA TYR A 72 -1.44 -8.83 8.77
C TYR A 72 -2.42 -9.10 9.91
N ARG A 73 -2.38 -8.26 10.94
CA ARG A 73 -3.38 -8.25 12.01
C ARG A 73 -4.24 -7.01 11.90
N SER A 74 -5.54 -7.18 12.08
CA SER A 74 -6.51 -6.08 12.10
C SER A 74 -7.66 -6.47 13.02
N ASP A 75 -8.30 -5.47 13.61
CA ASP A 75 -9.54 -5.61 14.36
C ASP A 75 -10.78 -5.34 13.49
N LYS A 76 -10.65 -5.46 12.16
CA LYS A 76 -11.78 -5.34 11.24
C LYS A 76 -12.93 -6.25 11.68
N TRP A 77 -14.14 -5.71 11.62
CA TRP A 77 -15.41 -6.32 12.04
C TRP A 77 -15.59 -6.52 13.55
N GLN A 78 -14.52 -6.42 14.36
CA GLN A 78 -14.56 -6.54 15.81
C GLN A 78 -13.57 -5.56 16.48
N PRO A 79 -13.94 -4.28 16.64
CA PRO A 79 -13.08 -3.24 17.20
C PRO A 79 -12.37 -3.68 18.49
N GLY A 80 -11.07 -3.47 18.56
CA GLY A 80 -10.25 -3.82 19.74
C GLY A 80 -9.87 -5.30 19.86
N GLN A 81 -10.31 -6.18 18.94
CA GLN A 81 -9.94 -7.60 18.91
C GLN A 81 -9.17 -7.94 17.64
N PRO A 82 -7.83 -7.77 17.63
CA PRO A 82 -7.04 -7.99 16.43
C PRO A 82 -6.89 -9.47 16.10
N HIS A 83 -7.28 -9.85 14.88
CA HIS A 83 -7.16 -11.19 14.33
C HIS A 83 -6.16 -11.22 13.17
N PRO A 84 -5.43 -12.34 12.96
CA PRO A 84 -4.59 -12.51 11.79
C PRO A 84 -5.43 -12.75 10.53
N TYR A 85 -5.04 -12.12 9.43
CA TYR A 85 -5.62 -12.30 8.10
C TYR A 85 -4.51 -12.67 7.12
N ILE A 86 -4.83 -13.57 6.19
CA ILE A 86 -3.94 -14.03 5.12
C ILE A 86 -4.66 -13.78 3.80
N HIS A 87 -4.03 -13.05 2.89
CA HIS A 87 -4.51 -12.84 1.53
C HIS A 87 -3.43 -13.31 0.56
N LEU A 88 -3.74 -14.30 -0.26
CA LEU A 88 -2.85 -14.76 -1.33
C LEU A 88 -3.14 -13.94 -2.59
N MET A 89 -2.09 -13.54 -3.29
CA MET A 89 -2.21 -12.72 -4.49
C MET A 89 -2.34 -13.62 -5.72
N GLN A 90 -3.42 -13.47 -6.50
CA GLN A 90 -3.63 -14.24 -7.73
C GLN A 90 -2.81 -13.66 -8.89
N ASP A 91 -2.69 -12.33 -8.94
CA ASP A 91 -1.78 -11.57 -9.79
C ASP A 91 -0.71 -10.86 -8.92
N PRO A 92 0.40 -11.53 -8.56
CA PRO A 92 1.36 -11.02 -7.58
C PRO A 92 1.99 -9.69 -8.01
N PRO A 93 1.83 -8.61 -7.22
CA PRO A 93 2.54 -7.37 -7.49
C PRO A 93 4.03 -7.50 -7.18
N CYS A 94 4.83 -6.57 -7.69
CA CYS A 94 6.26 -6.51 -7.39
C CYS A 94 6.48 -5.90 -5.99
N LEU A 95 7.22 -6.62 -5.15
CA LEU A 95 7.70 -6.13 -3.85
C LEU A 95 9.06 -5.45 -4.06
N VAL A 96 9.15 -4.20 -3.63
CA VAL A 96 10.37 -3.39 -3.79
C VAL A 96 10.74 -2.68 -2.48
N SER A 97 11.98 -2.21 -2.38
CA SER A 97 12.41 -1.28 -1.32
C SER A 97 12.95 0.03 -1.90
N ASN A 98 13.06 1.06 -1.04
CA ASN A 98 13.95 2.18 -1.34
C ASN A 98 15.43 1.71 -1.37
N VAL A 99 16.30 2.55 -1.92
CA VAL A 99 17.74 2.25 -2.06
C VAL A 99 18.42 2.06 -0.71
N GLU A 100 17.93 2.74 0.34
CA GLU A 100 18.45 2.59 1.70
C GLU A 100 17.97 1.32 2.42
N GLY A 101 17.01 0.58 1.84
CA GLY A 101 16.48 -0.66 2.44
C GLY A 101 15.67 -0.43 3.73
N THR A 102 15.13 0.77 3.94
CA THR A 102 14.40 1.15 5.18
C THR A 102 12.88 1.16 5.01
N GLN A 103 12.38 1.07 3.78
CA GLN A 103 10.95 1.08 3.47
C GLN A 103 10.64 0.10 2.35
N LEU A 104 9.53 -0.63 2.49
CA LEU A 104 8.97 -1.50 1.46
C LEU A 104 7.83 -0.80 0.72
N TYR A 105 7.70 -1.08 -0.57
CA TYR A 105 6.58 -0.65 -1.40
C TYR A 105 6.05 -1.82 -2.23
N ILE A 106 4.78 -1.74 -2.61
CA ILE A 106 4.12 -2.67 -3.50
C ILE A 106 3.87 -1.94 -4.82
N LEU A 107 4.37 -2.48 -5.93
CA LEU A 107 4.25 -1.91 -7.27
C LEU A 107 3.43 -2.79 -8.21
N GLY A 108 2.43 -2.19 -8.85
CA GLY A 108 1.55 -2.88 -9.80
C GLY A 108 0.57 -3.82 -9.10
N GLY A 109 0.17 -4.88 -9.81
CA GLY A 109 -0.85 -5.84 -9.39
C GLY A 109 -2.28 -5.35 -9.58
N SER A 110 -3.18 -6.32 -9.64
CA SER A 110 -4.61 -6.11 -9.91
C SER A 110 -5.45 -6.40 -8.68
N TYR A 111 -5.22 -5.69 -7.57
CA TYR A 111 -5.95 -5.93 -6.32
C TYR A 111 -6.94 -4.82 -5.97
N ARG A 112 -7.94 -5.18 -5.15
CA ARG A 112 -8.93 -4.29 -4.56
C ARG A 112 -9.06 -4.56 -3.07
N ILE A 113 -9.39 -3.51 -2.34
CA ILE A 113 -9.73 -3.58 -0.93
C ILE A 113 -11.26 -3.58 -0.83
N THR A 114 -11.82 -4.62 -0.23
CA THR A 114 -13.25 -4.86 -0.04
C THR A 114 -13.55 -5.09 1.44
N GLU A 115 -14.83 -5.21 1.81
CA GLU A 115 -15.19 -5.64 3.17
C GLU A 115 -14.60 -7.02 3.52
N HIS A 116 -14.58 -7.95 2.57
CA HIS A 116 -14.06 -9.31 2.73
C HIS A 116 -12.54 -9.33 2.90
N GLY A 117 -11.81 -8.38 2.31
CA GLY A 117 -10.37 -8.29 2.48
C GLY A 117 -9.65 -7.64 1.31
N ILE A 118 -8.47 -8.19 0.98
CA ILE A 118 -7.69 -7.77 -0.18
C ILE A 118 -7.84 -8.87 -1.21
N GLU A 119 -8.47 -8.54 -2.33
CA GLU A 119 -8.81 -9.50 -3.40
C GLU A 119 -8.06 -9.14 -4.67
N GLY A 120 -7.57 -10.14 -5.40
CA GLY A 120 -6.83 -9.99 -6.66
C GLY A 120 -5.54 -10.77 -6.71
#